data_AF-A0A936G287-F1
#
_entry.id   AF-A0A936G287-F1
#
_cell.length_a   1.000
_cell.length_b   1.000
_cell.length_c   1.000
_cell.angle_alpha   90.00
_cell.angle_beta   90.00
_cell.angle_gamma   90.00
#
_symmetry.space_group_name_H-M   'P 1'
#
loop_
_entity.id
_entity.type
_entity.pdbx_description
1 polymer ?
#
loop_
_entity_poly.entity_id
_entity_poly.type
_entity_poly.pdbx_seq_one_letter_code
_entity_poly.pdbx_strand_id
1 'polypeptide(L)'
;MDSRNPTVDFVLPGTWWRIPLDSDATVKAKIKRLAEEAFGKADELATRRRELAQMLGAAARDAKSVGGQDFYFAIEIVPGGRVPLSLSVAWPRVPETVSMHAGPGAAAMAFAARASRSWADAAVEVLDSDSAGVVRVLKTKVIADPDQGDATAAPLSKVTIDYWFFGPMHDRAFLMSFASPLAEESEGLVTLCDAIASSVTWANEPDDQAAEPVA
;
A
#
# COMPACT_ATOMS: atom_id res chain seq x y z
N MET A 1 0.92 -21.35 17.60
CA MET A 1 2.24 -21.14 16.98
C MET A 1 2.17 -19.73 16.42
N ASP A 2 2.83 -18.76 17.06
CA ASP A 2 2.84 -17.38 16.57
C ASP A 2 3.68 -17.34 15.31
N SER A 3 3.05 -17.54 14.16
CA SER A 3 3.71 -17.41 12.86
C SER A 3 4.11 -15.95 12.69
N ARG A 4 5.40 -15.67 12.87
CA ARG A 4 5.99 -14.38 12.56
C ARG A 4 5.86 -14.17 11.05
N ASN A 5 5.41 -12.98 10.63
CA ASN A 5 5.31 -12.69 9.19
C ASN A 5 6.71 -12.77 8.56
N PRO A 6 6.84 -13.28 7.33
CA PRO A 6 8.11 -13.31 6.63
C PRO A 6 8.60 -11.88 6.36
N THR A 7 9.92 -11.74 6.23
CA THR A 7 10.52 -10.46 5.86
C THR A 7 10.30 -10.24 4.37
N VAL A 8 9.88 -9.02 4.00
CA VAL A 8 9.55 -8.66 2.61
C VAL A 8 10.39 -7.46 2.23
N ASP A 9 11.06 -7.59 1.08
CA ASP A 9 11.82 -6.51 0.47
C ASP A 9 11.19 -6.13 -0.86
N PHE A 10 11.19 -4.82 -1.16
CA PHE A 10 10.69 -4.27 -2.42
C PHE A 10 11.41 -2.96 -2.72
N VAL A 11 11.45 -2.57 -3.99
CA VAL A 11 12.15 -1.38 -4.47
C VAL A 11 11.16 -0.22 -4.58
N LEU A 12 11.49 0.90 -3.94
CA LEU A 12 10.77 2.16 -4.09
C LEU A 12 11.62 3.16 -4.89
N PRO A 13 11.18 3.60 -6.08
CA PRO A 13 11.93 4.57 -6.88
C PRO A 13 11.89 5.96 -6.24
N GLY A 14 13.01 6.69 -6.38
CA GLY A 14 13.13 8.05 -5.87
C GLY A 14 13.23 8.11 -4.34
N THR A 15 12.55 9.09 -3.75
CA THR A 15 12.59 9.36 -2.31
C THR A 15 11.22 9.16 -1.67
N TRP A 16 11.19 8.25 -0.70
CA TRP A 16 9.99 7.93 0.08
C TRP A 16 10.23 8.14 1.56
N TRP A 17 9.22 8.66 2.23
CA TRP A 17 9.22 8.78 3.68
C TRP A 17 8.52 7.59 4.31
N ARG A 18 9.23 6.82 5.14
CA ARG A 18 8.66 5.69 5.89
C ARG A 18 8.18 6.11 7.27
N ILE A 19 6.96 5.71 7.61
CA ILE A 19 6.29 5.90 8.89
C ILE A 19 5.87 4.52 9.42
N PRO A 20 6.63 3.95 10.37
CA PRO A 20 6.19 2.75 11.08
C PRO A 20 4.88 3.01 11.84
N LEU A 21 3.94 2.07 11.77
CA LEU A 21 2.60 2.20 12.39
C LEU A 21 2.51 1.52 13.77
N ASP A 22 3.66 1.16 14.34
CA ASP A 22 3.81 0.44 15.61
C ASP A 22 3.25 1.19 16.82
N SER A 23 3.44 2.50 16.88
CA SER A 23 2.94 3.36 17.95
C SER A 23 2.45 4.71 17.46
N ASP A 24 1.35 5.21 18.05
CA ASP A 24 0.77 6.49 17.68
C ASP A 24 1.73 7.66 17.97
N ALA A 25 2.61 7.50 18.98
CA ALA A 25 3.66 8.46 19.30
C ALA A 25 4.71 8.53 18.18
N THR A 26 5.19 7.37 17.68
CA THR A 26 6.10 7.28 16.54
C THR A 26 5.49 7.92 15.30
N VAL A 27 4.24 7.56 14.98
CA VAL A 27 3.49 8.08 13.83
C VAL A 27 3.40 9.61 13.89
N LYS A 28 2.95 10.16 15.03
CA LYS A 28 2.79 11.61 15.21
C LYS A 28 4.12 12.36 15.08
N ALA A 29 5.20 11.82 15.66
CA ALA A 29 6.52 12.43 15.59
C ALA A 29 7.08 12.44 14.16
N LYS A 30 6.95 11.32 13.43
CA LYS A 30 7.42 11.19 12.04
C LYS A 30 6.63 12.07 11.08
N ILE A 31 5.31 12.16 11.22
CA ILE A 31 4.45 13.03 10.41
C ILE A 31 4.80 14.51 10.65
N LYS A 32 4.96 14.91 11.92
CA LYS A 32 5.36 16.29 12.24
C LYS A 32 6.69 16.64 11.58
N ARG A 33 7.68 15.76 11.66
CA ARG A 33 8.99 15.95 11.03
C ARG A 33 8.86 16.07 9.51
N LEU A 34 8.08 15.20 8.86
CA LEU A 34 7.86 15.28 7.41
C LEU A 34 7.21 16.61 7.01
N ALA A 35 6.23 17.10 7.75
CA ALA A 35 5.60 18.39 7.47
C ALA A 35 6.58 19.57 7.65
N GLU A 36 7.47 19.50 8.64
CA GLU A 36 8.55 20.49 8.83
C GLU A 36 9.60 20.44 7.73
N GLU A 37 9.95 19.27 7.21
CA GLU A 37 10.90 19.14 6.09
C GLU A 37 10.29 19.61 4.76
N ALA A 38 9.00 19.37 4.53
CA ALA A 38 8.30 19.78 3.32
C ALA A 38 8.12 21.31 3.18
N PHE A 39 7.88 22.02 4.28
CA PHE A 39 7.54 23.44 4.28
C PHE A 39 8.51 24.32 5.11
N GLY A 40 9.57 23.75 5.69
CA GLY A 40 10.45 24.48 6.60
C GLY A 40 9.75 24.92 7.90
N LYS A 41 10.44 25.76 8.69
CA LYS A 41 9.97 26.20 10.03
C LYS A 41 9.35 27.60 10.08
N ALA A 42 9.27 28.31 8.95
CA ALA A 42 8.70 29.65 8.90
C ALA A 42 7.23 29.65 9.40
N ASP A 43 6.85 30.64 10.22
CA ASP A 43 5.51 30.71 10.81
C ASP A 43 4.40 30.92 9.77
N GLU A 44 4.70 31.61 8.67
CA GLU A 44 3.78 31.83 7.55
C GLU A 44 3.28 30.52 6.92
N LEU A 45 4.06 29.44 7.04
CA LEU A 45 3.73 28.11 6.51
C LEU A 45 3.13 27.18 7.58
N ALA A 46 2.85 27.68 8.79
CA ALA A 46 2.33 26.87 9.90
C ALA A 46 0.99 26.21 9.57
N THR A 47 0.10 26.91 8.87
CA THR A 47 -1.20 26.36 8.45
C THR A 47 -1.01 25.20 7.46
N ARG A 48 -0.16 25.37 6.44
CA ARG A 48 0.14 24.31 5.45
C ARG A 48 0.78 23.08 6.10
N ARG A 49 1.67 23.28 7.06
CA ARG A 49 2.22 22.17 7.86
C ARG A 49 1.15 21.41 8.63
N ARG A 50 0.21 22.12 9.25
CA ARG A 50 -0.90 21.50 9.99
C ARG A 50 -1.83 20.73 9.06
N GLU A 51 -2.17 21.27 7.90
CA GLU A 51 -3.00 20.60 6.89
C GLU A 51 -2.35 19.30 6.41
N LEU A 52 -1.07 19.35 6.02
CA LEU A 52 -0.33 18.15 5.61
C LEU A 52 -0.25 17.12 6.75
N ALA A 53 0.06 17.55 7.97
CA ALA A 53 0.12 16.65 9.11
C ALA A 53 -1.24 15.99 9.43
N GLN A 54 -2.35 16.71 9.27
CA GLN A 54 -3.70 16.16 9.44
C GLN A 54 -4.03 15.14 8.35
N MET A 55 -3.73 15.46 7.09
CA MET A 55 -3.95 14.56 5.95
C MET A 55 -3.15 13.25 6.11
N LEU A 56 -1.85 13.36 6.40
CA LEU A 56 -1.00 12.20 6.65
C LEU A 56 -1.46 11.42 7.89
N GLY A 57 -1.90 12.12 8.93
CA GLY A 57 -2.42 11.49 10.15
C GLY A 57 -3.74 10.77 9.95
N ALA A 58 -4.58 11.21 9.02
CA ALA A 58 -5.77 10.46 8.59
C ALA A 58 -5.36 9.22 7.80
N ALA A 59 -4.50 9.37 6.79
CA ALA A 59 -4.03 8.25 5.97
C ALA A 59 -3.34 7.14 6.79
N ALA A 60 -2.47 7.51 7.74
CA ALA A 60 -1.80 6.56 8.62
C ALA A 60 -2.79 5.82 9.56
N ARG A 61 -3.85 6.50 10.03
CA ARG A 61 -4.90 5.86 10.83
C ARG A 61 -5.73 4.89 9.99
N ASP A 62 -6.09 5.27 8.77
CA ASP A 62 -6.81 4.40 7.84
C ASP A 62 -5.98 3.15 7.55
N ALA A 63 -4.69 3.31 7.24
CA ALA A 63 -3.74 2.22 7.06
C ALA A 63 -3.66 1.30 8.29
N LYS A 64 -3.54 1.87 9.50
CA LYS A 64 -3.49 1.11 10.75
C LYS A 64 -4.80 0.35 11.04
N SER A 65 -5.95 0.95 10.72
CA SER A 65 -7.27 0.34 10.95
C SER A 65 -7.49 -0.96 10.17
N VAL A 66 -6.79 -1.12 9.05
CA VAL A 66 -6.81 -2.34 8.21
C VAL A 66 -5.63 -3.28 8.48
N GLY A 67 -4.90 -3.06 9.59
CA GLY A 67 -3.77 -3.90 9.99
C GLY A 67 -2.45 -3.56 9.30
N GLY A 68 -2.31 -2.34 8.76
CA GLY A 68 -1.06 -1.85 8.19
C GLY A 68 0.08 -1.80 9.21
N GLN A 69 1.26 -2.22 8.78
CA GLN A 69 2.50 -2.23 9.57
C GLN A 69 3.37 -1.01 9.27
N ASP A 70 3.45 -0.65 7.99
CA ASP A 70 4.22 0.47 7.50
C ASP A 70 3.40 1.33 6.54
N PHE A 71 3.61 2.64 6.62
CA PHE A 71 3.05 3.62 5.71
C PHE A 71 4.18 4.42 5.07
N TYR A 72 4.15 4.53 3.75
CA TYR A 72 5.13 5.27 2.96
C TYR A 72 4.44 6.40 2.21
N PHE A 73 5.15 7.53 2.07
CA PHE A 73 4.70 8.66 1.27
C PHE A 73 5.79 9.08 0.29
N ALA A 74 5.47 9.11 -1.00
CA ALA A 74 6.38 9.55 -2.03
C ALA A 74 6.61 11.06 -1.92
N ILE A 75 7.87 11.46 -1.81
CA ILE A 75 8.29 12.87 -1.86
C ILE A 75 8.59 13.25 -3.30
N GLU A 76 9.32 12.36 -3.99
CA GLU A 76 9.78 12.56 -5.36
C GLU A 76 10.01 11.17 -5.97
N ILE A 77 9.39 10.89 -7.12
CA ILE A 77 9.49 9.57 -7.77
C ILE A 77 10.51 9.59 -8.91
N VAL A 78 10.59 10.72 -9.61
CA VAL A 78 11.59 11.04 -10.63
C VAL A 78 12.13 12.44 -10.37
N PRO A 79 13.38 12.78 -10.76
CA PRO A 79 13.93 14.12 -10.55
C PRO A 79 13.01 15.22 -11.10
N GLY A 80 12.57 16.13 -10.22
CA GLY A 80 11.62 17.20 -10.50
C GLY A 80 10.14 16.78 -10.51
N GLY A 81 9.84 15.48 -10.47
CA GLY A 81 8.49 14.92 -10.51
C GLY A 81 7.96 14.54 -9.12
N ARG A 82 7.04 15.37 -8.60
CA ARG A 82 6.33 15.12 -7.35
C ARG A 82 4.98 14.47 -7.64
N VAL A 83 4.87 13.17 -7.38
CA VAL A 83 3.61 12.44 -7.52
C VAL A 83 3.07 12.16 -6.11
N PRO A 84 1.88 12.67 -5.75
CA PRO A 84 1.27 12.39 -4.45
C PRO A 84 0.82 10.93 -4.40
N LEU A 85 1.69 10.06 -3.92
CA LEU A 85 1.45 8.62 -3.82
C LEU A 85 1.78 8.16 -2.40
N SER A 86 0.88 7.38 -1.82
CA SER A 86 1.11 6.68 -0.57
C SER A 86 1.06 5.17 -0.77
N LEU A 87 1.78 4.44 0.07
CA LEU A 87 1.79 2.97 0.10
C LEU A 87 1.60 2.52 1.55
N SER A 88 0.65 1.63 1.78
CA SER A 88 0.47 0.92 3.04
C SER A 88 0.73 -0.56 2.85
N VAL A 89 1.41 -1.19 3.81
CA VAL A 89 1.75 -2.61 3.76
C VAL A 89 1.10 -3.35 4.93
N ALA A 90 0.40 -4.45 4.65
CA ALA A 90 -0.36 -5.21 5.64
C ALA A 90 -0.31 -6.73 5.41
N TRP A 91 -0.71 -7.50 6.43
CA TRP A 91 -0.82 -8.96 6.38
C TRP A 91 -2.22 -9.46 6.79
N PRO A 92 -3.26 -9.10 6.01
CA PRO A 92 -4.64 -9.50 6.29
C PRO A 92 -4.80 -11.03 6.25
N ARG A 93 -5.68 -11.55 7.10
CA ARG A 93 -6.15 -12.93 6.97
C ARG A 93 -6.97 -13.09 5.70
N VAL A 94 -6.73 -14.18 5.01
CA VAL A 94 -7.51 -14.53 3.82
C VAL A 94 -8.82 -15.19 4.26
N PRO A 95 -9.98 -14.90 3.64
CA PRO A 95 -11.23 -15.59 3.95
C PRO A 95 -11.11 -17.11 3.79
N GLU A 96 -11.71 -17.88 4.69
CA GLU A 96 -11.65 -19.36 4.69
C GLU A 96 -12.10 -20.01 3.37
N THR A 97 -12.93 -19.31 2.59
CA THR A 97 -13.37 -19.75 1.26
C THR A 97 -12.26 -19.75 0.19
N VAL A 98 -11.12 -19.13 0.47
CA VAL A 98 -9.94 -19.11 -0.40
C VAL A 98 -8.91 -20.05 0.20
N SER A 99 -8.73 -21.22 -0.42
CA SER A 99 -7.78 -22.21 0.07
C SER A 99 -6.35 -21.89 -0.41
N MET A 100 -5.49 -21.49 0.52
CA MET A 100 -4.06 -21.31 0.27
C MET A 100 -3.32 -22.65 0.04
N HIS A 101 -3.90 -23.77 0.48
CA HIS A 101 -3.32 -25.11 0.33
C HIS A 101 -3.33 -25.60 -1.13
N ALA A 102 -4.22 -25.05 -1.96
CA ALA A 102 -4.26 -25.36 -3.40
C ALA A 102 -3.14 -24.67 -4.20
N GLY A 103 -2.31 -23.87 -3.53
CA GLY A 103 -1.20 -23.12 -4.10
C GLY A 103 -1.58 -21.65 -4.39
N PRO A 104 -0.57 -20.77 -4.53
CA PRO A 104 -0.78 -19.32 -4.66
C PRO A 104 -1.67 -18.91 -5.84
N GLY A 105 -1.51 -19.55 -7.00
CA GLY A 105 -2.32 -19.25 -8.18
C GLY A 105 -3.81 -19.60 -8.01
N ALA A 106 -4.11 -20.74 -7.39
CA ALA A 106 -5.49 -21.13 -7.10
C ALA A 106 -6.15 -20.20 -6.07
N ALA A 107 -5.40 -19.79 -5.04
CA ALA A 107 -5.84 -18.82 -4.06
C ALA A 107 -6.12 -17.45 -4.70
N ALA A 108 -5.23 -16.96 -5.57
CA ALA A 108 -5.40 -15.72 -6.31
C ALA A 108 -6.68 -15.75 -7.18
N MET A 109 -6.91 -16.82 -7.94
CA MET A 109 -8.12 -17.00 -8.75
C MET A 109 -9.40 -17.00 -7.89
N ALA A 110 -9.40 -17.74 -6.77
CA ALA A 110 -10.55 -17.80 -5.87
C ALA A 110 -10.84 -16.45 -5.22
N PHE A 111 -9.80 -15.72 -4.81
CA PHE A 111 -9.91 -14.39 -4.25
C PHE A 111 -10.42 -13.40 -5.31
N ALA A 112 -9.85 -13.38 -6.50
CA ALA A 112 -10.27 -12.51 -7.60
C ALA A 112 -11.75 -12.70 -7.92
N ALA A 113 -12.21 -13.95 -8.06
CA ALA A 113 -13.62 -14.25 -8.32
C ALA A 113 -14.54 -13.71 -7.21
N ARG A 114 -14.11 -13.76 -5.95
CA ARG A 114 -14.85 -13.18 -4.82
C ARG A 114 -14.83 -11.65 -4.86
N ALA A 115 -13.65 -11.07 -5.04
CA ALA A 115 -13.43 -9.62 -5.10
C ALA A 115 -14.31 -8.98 -6.18
N SER A 116 -14.34 -9.55 -7.40
CA SER A 116 -15.18 -9.05 -8.50
C SER A 116 -16.68 -9.08 -8.16
N ARG A 117 -17.14 -10.02 -7.33
CA ARG A 117 -18.54 -10.06 -6.88
C ARG A 117 -18.85 -9.08 -5.76
N SER A 118 -17.87 -8.83 -4.88
CA SER A 118 -18.05 -7.96 -3.70
C SER A 118 -17.77 -6.48 -3.98
N TRP A 119 -16.97 -6.19 -5.01
CA TRP A 119 -16.55 -4.84 -5.38
C TRP A 119 -16.88 -4.60 -6.85
N ALA A 120 -18.18 -4.36 -7.13
CA ALA A 120 -18.70 -4.25 -8.49
C ALA A 120 -18.03 -3.15 -9.34
N ASP A 121 -17.59 -2.05 -8.70
CA ASP A 121 -16.95 -0.91 -9.36
C ASP A 121 -15.42 -1.02 -9.39
N ALA A 122 -14.85 -2.14 -8.93
CA ALA A 122 -13.41 -2.36 -8.93
C ALA A 122 -12.98 -3.19 -10.14
N ALA A 123 -11.91 -2.77 -10.81
CA ALA A 123 -11.24 -3.62 -11.79
C ALA A 123 -10.34 -4.61 -11.03
N VAL A 124 -10.63 -5.90 -11.17
CA VAL A 124 -9.91 -7.00 -10.49
C VAL A 124 -9.21 -7.85 -11.53
N GLU A 125 -7.92 -8.03 -11.38
CA GLU A 125 -7.08 -8.77 -12.33
C GLU A 125 -6.14 -9.70 -11.59
N VAL A 126 -6.02 -10.93 -12.09
CA VAL A 126 -4.98 -11.86 -11.65
C VAL A 126 -3.76 -11.62 -12.53
N LEU A 127 -2.65 -11.18 -11.94
CA LEU A 127 -1.42 -10.93 -12.65
C LEU A 127 -0.66 -12.25 -12.81
N ASP A 128 -0.13 -12.48 -14.02
CA ASP A 128 0.78 -13.59 -14.27
C ASP A 128 2.08 -13.33 -13.51
N SER A 129 2.31 -14.09 -12.46
CA SER A 129 3.49 -14.00 -11.61
C SER A 129 3.98 -15.42 -11.45
N ASP A 130 5.24 -15.65 -11.83
CA ASP A 130 5.89 -16.96 -11.96
C ASP A 130 5.80 -17.87 -10.72
N SER A 131 5.35 -17.38 -9.57
CA SER A 131 5.20 -18.21 -8.36
C SER A 131 4.28 -17.67 -7.24
N ALA A 132 3.98 -16.37 -7.20
CA ALA A 132 3.41 -15.76 -5.98
C ALA A 132 1.88 -15.65 -5.95
N GLY A 133 1.19 -15.85 -7.09
CA GLY A 133 -0.25 -15.64 -7.23
C GLY A 133 -0.63 -14.21 -6.80
N VAL A 134 -0.71 -13.28 -7.76
CA VAL A 134 -0.94 -11.87 -7.44
C VAL A 134 -2.29 -11.42 -7.98
N VAL A 135 -3.07 -10.73 -7.16
CA VAL A 135 -4.31 -10.07 -7.58
C VAL A 135 -4.16 -8.57 -7.43
N ARG A 136 -4.35 -7.85 -8.53
CA ARG A 136 -4.47 -6.39 -8.55
C ARG A 136 -5.94 -6.00 -8.46
N VAL A 137 -6.24 -5.03 -7.60
CA VAL A 137 -7.58 -4.44 -7.48
C VAL A 137 -7.46 -2.93 -7.58
N LEU A 138 -8.01 -2.36 -8.65
CA LEU A 138 -8.06 -0.93 -8.90
C LEU A 138 -9.45 -0.40 -8.52
N LYS A 139 -9.49 0.60 -7.64
CA LYS A 139 -10.72 1.25 -7.17
C LYS A 139 -10.61 2.76 -7.35
N THR A 140 -11.65 3.37 -7.90
CA THR A 140 -11.79 4.83 -7.92
C THR A 140 -12.97 5.24 -7.05
N LYS A 141 -12.77 6.22 -6.17
CA LYS A 141 -13.80 6.71 -5.25
C LYS A 141 -13.87 8.22 -5.28
N VAL A 142 -15.07 8.76 -5.49
CA VAL A 142 -15.35 10.19 -5.31
C VAL A 142 -15.30 10.53 -3.81
N ILE A 143 -14.48 11.51 -3.44
CA ILE A 143 -14.22 11.92 -2.06
C ILE A 143 -14.97 13.21 -1.71
N ALA A 144 -15.20 14.08 -2.68
CA ALA A 144 -16.04 15.25 -2.55
C ALA A 144 -16.79 15.48 -3.86
N ASP A 145 -18.11 15.53 -3.75
CA ASP A 145 -19.00 16.03 -4.80
C ASP A 145 -19.12 17.53 -4.55
N PRO A 146 -18.81 18.41 -5.52
CA PRO A 146 -19.05 19.83 -5.35
C PRO A 146 -20.53 20.04 -5.02
N ASP A 147 -20.81 20.74 -3.92
CA ASP A 147 -22.17 21.15 -3.55
C ASP A 147 -22.88 21.74 -4.78
N GLN A 148 -24.19 21.44 -4.91
CA GLN A 148 -25.09 21.76 -6.04
C GLN A 148 -25.17 23.26 -6.45
N GLY A 149 -24.33 24.14 -5.90
CA GLY A 149 -24.22 25.57 -6.22
C GLY A 149 -23.14 25.95 -7.23
N ASP A 150 -22.16 25.09 -7.51
CA ASP A 150 -21.14 25.32 -8.54
C ASP A 150 -21.00 24.11 -9.47
N ALA A 151 -21.88 24.06 -10.47
CA ALA A 151 -21.93 22.98 -11.47
C ALA A 151 -20.70 22.92 -12.40
N THR A 152 -19.68 23.75 -12.18
CA THR A 152 -18.45 23.78 -12.99
C THR A 152 -17.24 23.12 -12.32
N ALA A 153 -17.32 22.84 -11.01
CA ALA A 153 -16.27 22.13 -10.31
C ALA A 153 -16.31 20.63 -10.64
N ALA A 154 -15.15 20.03 -10.92
CA ALA A 154 -15.04 18.59 -11.11
C ALA A 154 -15.04 17.86 -9.74
N PRO A 155 -15.68 16.69 -9.63
CA PRO A 155 -15.65 15.88 -8.41
C PRO A 155 -14.22 15.44 -8.06
N LEU A 156 -13.83 15.65 -6.81
CA LEU A 156 -12.51 15.20 -6.33
C LEU A 156 -12.55 13.68 -6.13
N SER A 157 -11.69 12.97 -6.84
CA SER A 157 -11.62 11.51 -6.80
C SER A 157 -10.28 11.01 -6.27
N LYS A 158 -10.29 9.84 -5.64
CA LYS A 158 -9.12 9.08 -5.22
C LYS A 158 -9.05 7.78 -6.00
N VAL A 159 -7.85 7.41 -6.40
CA VAL A 159 -7.55 6.05 -6.88
C VAL A 159 -6.83 5.25 -5.80
N THR A 160 -7.21 3.98 -5.67
CA THR A 160 -6.54 2.99 -4.82
C THR A 160 -6.17 1.79 -5.66
N ILE A 161 -4.92 1.32 -5.54
CA ILE A 161 -4.38 0.19 -6.28
C ILE A 161 -3.86 -0.82 -5.25
N ASP A 162 -4.59 -1.91 -5.07
CA ASP A 162 -4.26 -2.95 -4.10
C ASP A 162 -3.60 -4.14 -4.81
N TYR A 163 -2.43 -4.58 -4.34
CA TYR A 163 -1.78 -5.82 -4.76
C TYR A 163 -1.83 -6.83 -3.62
N TRP A 164 -2.53 -7.93 -3.87
CA TRP A 164 -2.66 -9.06 -2.95
C TRP A 164 -1.75 -10.18 -3.41
N PHE A 165 -0.78 -10.57 -2.59
CA PHE A 165 0.13 -11.67 -2.88
C PHE A 165 -0.25 -12.87 -2.01
N PHE A 166 -0.43 -14.02 -2.66
CA PHE A 166 -0.90 -15.25 -2.03
C PHE A 166 0.23 -16.24 -1.71
N GLY A 167 1.41 -15.74 -1.36
CA GLY A 167 2.53 -16.50 -0.82
C GLY A 167 3.39 -15.65 0.13
N PRO A 168 4.31 -16.24 0.91
CA PRO A 168 4.51 -17.68 1.13
C PRO A 168 3.65 -18.25 2.30
N MET A 169 2.85 -17.43 2.99
CA MET A 169 2.05 -17.88 4.13
C MET A 169 0.76 -18.60 3.72
N HIS A 170 0.27 -19.49 4.58
CA HIS A 170 -0.90 -20.34 4.32
C HIS A 170 -2.22 -19.80 4.88
N ASP A 171 -2.21 -18.72 5.67
CA ASP A 171 -3.41 -18.14 6.29
C ASP A 171 -3.55 -16.62 6.09
N ARG A 172 -2.52 -15.99 5.51
CA ARG A 172 -2.42 -14.54 5.32
C ARG A 172 -1.91 -14.21 3.93
N ALA A 173 -2.47 -13.16 3.35
CA ALA A 173 -1.94 -12.55 2.15
C ALA A 173 -1.08 -11.35 2.54
N PHE A 174 -0.08 -11.04 1.72
CA PHE A 174 0.59 -9.76 1.78
C PHE A 174 -0.22 -8.75 0.96
N LEU A 175 -0.48 -7.58 1.52
CA LEU A 175 -1.21 -6.51 0.85
C LEU A 175 -0.32 -5.26 0.74
N MET A 176 -0.11 -4.81 -0.50
CA MET A 176 0.39 -3.46 -0.80
C MET A 176 -0.78 -2.61 -1.31
N SER A 177 -1.18 -1.59 -0.55
CA SER A 177 -2.27 -0.69 -0.93
C SER A 177 -1.71 0.69 -1.24
N PHE A 178 -1.77 1.05 -2.53
CA PHE A 178 -1.38 2.37 -3.01
C PHE A 178 -2.58 3.30 -3.07
N ALA A 179 -2.36 4.58 -2.76
CA ALA A 179 -3.42 5.58 -2.78
C ALA A 179 -2.91 6.93 -3.30
N SER A 180 -3.67 7.53 -4.22
CA SER A 180 -3.37 8.83 -4.84
C SER A 180 -4.64 9.64 -5.12
N PRO A 181 -4.61 10.98 -4.97
CA PRO A 181 -5.68 11.86 -5.43
C PRO A 181 -5.65 12.10 -6.96
N LEU A 182 -4.63 11.63 -7.68
CA LEU A 182 -4.53 11.78 -9.13
C LEU A 182 -5.28 10.66 -9.86
N ALA A 183 -6.60 10.57 -9.64
CA ALA A 183 -7.42 9.53 -10.22
C ALA A 183 -7.44 9.54 -11.77
N GLU A 184 -7.28 10.71 -12.37
CA GLU A 184 -7.23 10.90 -13.82
C GLU A 184 -5.95 10.32 -14.45
N GLU A 185 -4.86 10.25 -13.68
CA GLU A 185 -3.55 9.72 -14.11
C GLU A 185 -3.39 8.22 -13.76
N SER A 186 -4.51 7.50 -13.67
CA SER A 186 -4.52 6.11 -13.16
C SER A 186 -3.64 5.16 -13.96
N GLU A 187 -3.54 5.29 -15.29
CA GLU A 187 -2.71 4.43 -16.13
C GLU A 187 -1.20 4.53 -15.79
N GLY A 188 -0.71 5.76 -15.63
CA GLY A 188 0.69 6.00 -15.24
C GLY A 188 0.96 5.52 -13.82
N LEU A 189 0.02 5.72 -12.90
CA LEU A 189 0.11 5.22 -11.53
C LEU A 189 0.11 3.70 -11.48
N VAL A 190 -0.73 3.03 -12.25
CA VAL A 190 -0.77 1.56 -12.34
C VAL A 190 0.57 1.02 -12.85
N THR A 191 1.12 1.62 -13.91
CA THR A 191 2.43 1.20 -14.46
C THR A 191 3.54 1.29 -13.41
N LEU A 192 3.59 2.40 -12.67
CA LEU A 192 4.54 2.58 -11.57
C LEU A 192 4.33 1.56 -10.44
N CYS A 193 3.08 1.35 -10.03
CA CYS A 193 2.77 0.44 -8.94
C CYS A 193 3.01 -1.02 -9.33
N ASP A 194 2.81 -1.40 -10.58
CA ASP A 194 3.15 -2.72 -11.11
C ASP A 194 4.67 -2.96 -11.04
N ALA A 195 5.47 -1.95 -11.41
CA ALA A 195 6.93 -2.03 -11.30
C ALA A 195 7.40 -2.18 -9.84
N ILE A 196 6.76 -1.48 -8.90
CA ILE A 196 7.05 -1.64 -7.46
C ILE A 196 6.61 -3.03 -6.97
N ALA A 197 5.38 -3.44 -7.28
CA ALA A 197 4.81 -4.71 -6.83
C ALA A 197 5.57 -5.93 -7.39
N SER A 198 6.05 -5.85 -8.63
CA SER A 198 6.87 -6.90 -9.26
C SER A 198 8.28 -7.01 -8.66
N SER A 199 8.75 -6.01 -7.92
CA SER A 199 10.04 -6.06 -7.21
C SER A 199 9.96 -6.76 -5.84
N VAL A 200 8.77 -7.19 -5.42
CA VAL A 200 8.57 -7.86 -4.14
C VAL A 200 9.36 -9.17 -4.11
N THR A 201 10.17 -9.31 -3.08
CA THR A 201 10.94 -10.52 -2.78
C THR A 201 10.69 -10.93 -1.34
N TRP A 202 10.68 -12.24 -1.12
CA TRP A 202 10.50 -12.84 0.20
C TRP A 202 11.86 -13.28 0.71
N ALA A 203 12.28 -12.71 1.83
CA ALA A 203 13.42 -13.27 2.55
C ALA A 203 12.90 -14.44 3.39
N ASN A 204 13.31 -15.65 3.02
CA ASN A 204 13.28 -16.76 3.98
C ASN A 204 14.30 -16.42 5.07
N GLU A 205 13.99 -16.68 6.34
CA GLU A 205 15.05 -16.78 7.35
C GLU A 205 16.11 -17.76 6.80
N PRO A 206 17.41 -17.45 6.89
CA PRO A 206 18.43 -18.44 6.59
C PRO A 206 18.17 -19.64 7.51
N ASP A 207 18.03 -20.81 6.89
CA ASP A 207 17.97 -22.08 7.60
C ASP A 207 19.19 -22.14 8.52
N ASP A 208 18.98 -22.13 9.84
CA ASP A 208 20.03 -22.24 10.87
C ASP A 208 20.51 -23.70 10.91
N GLN A 209 20.95 -24.20 9.76
CA GLN A 209 21.31 -25.59 9.48
C GLN A 209 22.57 -25.62 8.59
N ALA A 210 23.56 -24.82 8.98
CA ALA A 210 24.90 -24.88 8.38
C ALA A 210 26.00 -24.56 9.41
N ALA A 211 26.05 -25.31 10.52
CA ALA A 211 27.28 -25.49 11.29
C ALA A 211 27.13 -26.60 12.36
N GLU A 212 27.11 -27.87 11.96
CA GLU A 212 27.77 -28.90 12.78
C GLU A 212 29.06 -29.30 12.06
N PRO A 213 30.25 -28.99 12.63
CA PRO A 213 31.47 -29.63 12.17
C PRO A 213 31.42 -31.08 12.64
N VAL A 214 31.43 -32.01 11.69
CA VAL A 214 31.67 -33.43 11.96
C VAL A 214 33.05 -33.54 12.63
N ALA A 215 33.04 -34.10 13.84
CA ALA A 215 34.22 -34.38 14.65
C ALA A 215 35.15 -35.44 14.03
#